data_AF-A0A1G2EQB7-F1
#
_entry.id   AF-A0A1G2EQB7-F1
#
_cell.length_a   1.000
_cell.length_b   1.000
_cell.length_c   1.000
_cell.angle_alpha   90.00
_cell.angle_beta   90.00
_cell.angle_gamma   90.00
#
_symmetry.space_group_name_H-M   'P 1'
#
loop_
_entity.id
_entity.type
_entity.pdbx_description
1 polymer ?
#
loop_
_entity_poly.entity_id
_entity_poly.type
_entity_poly.pdbx_seq_one_letter_code
_entity_poly.pdbx_strand_id
1 'polypeptide(L)'
;MREKERKKSSFKLFLFFDLRYNWGMRQGMTLIELMVVILIIGILATIVSFALTKAYELSYTAQAKEEFNSVRNSVEMYVDDHGGYPPDTNRDIPPGLESYLAPGLWPDAAWPGSVFDWENWTDPETVEKIYQISIRFCPLGDPSGCRFPKQGWAEDFDYYSSVYYCISGPCRSHIDRPINHPGYCVNCN
;
A
#
# COMPACT_ATOMS: atom_id res chain seq x y z
N MET A 1 -10.64 -51.72 -39.78
CA MET A 1 -9.22 -51.80 -39.35
C MET A 1 -8.77 -50.43 -38.85
N ARG A 2 -8.45 -50.36 -37.56
CA ARG A 2 -7.58 -49.39 -36.85
C ARG A 2 -7.98 -47.90 -36.84
N GLU A 3 -8.86 -47.64 -35.90
CA GLU A 3 -8.95 -46.42 -35.09
C GLU A 3 -7.57 -46.00 -34.54
N LYS A 4 -7.16 -44.75 -34.78
CA LYS A 4 -5.90 -44.16 -34.29
C LYS A 4 -6.21 -43.27 -33.10
N GLU A 5 -6.11 -43.84 -31.90
CA GLU A 5 -5.98 -43.04 -30.68
C GLU A 5 -4.58 -42.41 -30.60
N ARG A 6 -4.49 -41.11 -30.29
CA ARG A 6 -3.23 -40.49 -29.88
C ARG A 6 -3.43 -39.42 -28.80
N LYS A 7 -3.21 -39.87 -27.56
CA LYS A 7 -2.62 -39.21 -26.39
C LYS A 7 -3.13 -37.81 -26.02
N LYS A 8 -4.09 -37.78 -25.08
CA LYS A 8 -4.23 -36.67 -24.13
C LYS A 8 -2.97 -36.62 -23.26
N SER A 9 -2.17 -35.57 -23.42
CA SER A 9 -1.07 -35.24 -22.51
C SER A 9 -1.67 -34.73 -21.20
N SER A 10 -1.86 -35.64 -20.25
CA SER A 10 -2.22 -35.31 -18.88
C SER A 10 -0.96 -34.79 -18.19
N PHE A 11 -0.86 -33.47 -18.08
CA PHE A 11 0.09 -32.81 -17.19
C PHE A 11 -0.29 -33.17 -15.74
N LYS A 12 0.19 -34.32 -15.27
CA LYS A 12 0.11 -34.71 -13.86
C LYS A 12 1.09 -33.84 -13.10
N LEU A 13 0.63 -32.67 -12.67
CA LEU A 13 1.28 -31.91 -11.62
C LEU A 13 1.29 -32.83 -10.38
N PHE A 14 2.47 -33.24 -9.97
CA PHE A 14 2.75 -34.04 -8.78
C PHE A 14 2.26 -33.31 -7.53
N LEU A 15 0.98 -33.44 -7.19
CA LEU A 15 0.50 -33.32 -5.82
C LEU A 15 0.57 -34.73 -5.20
N PHE A 16 1.76 -35.14 -4.78
CA PHE A 16 1.96 -36.30 -3.90
C PHE A 16 1.51 -35.94 -2.48
N PHE A 17 0.21 -35.85 -2.28
CA PHE A 17 -0.42 -35.90 -0.97
C PHE A 17 -1.59 -36.89 -1.02
N ASP A 18 -1.30 -38.13 -1.43
CA ASP A 18 -2.20 -39.27 -1.21
C ASP A 18 -2.20 -39.63 0.28
N LEU A 19 -2.86 -38.81 1.10
CA LEU A 19 -3.29 -39.21 2.44
C LEU A 19 -4.51 -40.13 2.29
N ARG A 20 -4.26 -41.41 1.99
CA ARG A 20 -5.21 -42.47 2.33
C ARG A 20 -5.23 -42.63 3.85
N TYR A 21 -5.95 -41.73 4.54
CA TYR A 21 -6.25 -41.94 5.96
C TYR A 21 -7.42 -42.92 6.04
N ASN A 22 -7.10 -44.17 6.34
CA ASN A 22 -8.10 -45.17 6.71
C ASN A 22 -8.60 -44.83 8.13
N TRP A 23 -9.68 -44.05 8.27
CA TRP A 23 -10.31 -43.69 9.58
C TRP A 23 -11.05 -44.89 10.18
N GLY A 24 -10.34 -45.98 10.42
CA GLY A 24 -10.83 -47.18 11.08
C GLY A 24 -10.31 -47.28 12.52
N MET A 25 -11.23 -47.31 13.48
CA MET A 25 -11.08 -47.39 14.95
C MET A 25 -10.82 -46.06 15.67
N ARG A 26 -11.79 -45.64 16.48
CA ARG A 26 -11.72 -44.49 17.39
C ARG A 26 -10.68 -44.75 18.49
N GLN A 27 -9.44 -44.34 18.25
CA GLN A 27 -8.44 -44.17 19.30
C GLN A 27 -8.50 -42.72 19.80
N GLY A 28 -8.52 -42.54 21.11
CA GLY A 28 -8.46 -41.21 21.72
C GLY A 28 -7.04 -40.65 21.60
N MET A 29 -6.92 -39.40 21.19
CA MET A 29 -5.66 -38.65 21.22
C MET A 29 -5.11 -38.63 22.65
N THR A 30 -3.81 -38.81 22.81
CA THR A 30 -3.19 -38.70 24.14
C THR A 30 -2.97 -37.23 24.52
N LEU A 31 -2.92 -36.93 25.82
CA LEU A 31 -2.65 -35.57 26.30
C LEU A 31 -1.27 -35.07 25.82
N ILE A 32 -0.26 -35.95 25.81
CA ILE A 32 1.08 -35.61 25.34
C ILE A 32 1.12 -35.33 23.83
N GLU A 33 0.32 -36.03 23.04
CA GLU A 33 0.23 -35.82 21.60
C GLU A 33 -0.35 -34.44 21.27
N LEU A 34 -1.39 -34.02 21.99
CA LEU A 34 -1.92 -32.66 21.86
C LEU A 34 -0.89 -31.61 22.32
N MET A 35 -0.13 -31.88 23.39
CA MET A 35 0.90 -30.97 23.90
C MET A 35 2.04 -30.74 22.90
N VAL A 36 2.53 -31.79 22.25
CA VAL A 36 3.60 -31.67 21.25
C VAL A 36 3.10 -30.92 20.01
N VAL A 37 1.85 -31.14 19.58
CA VAL A 37 1.27 -30.44 18.43
C VAL A 37 1.17 -28.94 18.68
N ILE A 38 0.64 -28.50 19.83
CA ILE A 38 0.56 -27.06 20.13
C ILE A 38 1.95 -26.43 20.31
N LEU A 39 2.93 -27.20 20.81
CA LEU A 39 4.32 -26.76 20.91
C LEU A 39 4.91 -26.49 19.52
N ILE A 40 4.73 -27.43 18.57
CA ILE A 40 5.23 -27.27 17.20
C ILE A 40 4.52 -26.11 16.49
N ILE A 41 3.19 -25.97 16.64
CA ILE A 41 2.42 -24.85 16.06
C ILE A 41 2.93 -23.52 16.63
N GLY A 42 3.22 -23.45 17.93
CA GLY A 42 3.76 -22.25 18.57
C GLY A 42 5.09 -21.80 17.96
N ILE A 43 6.02 -22.73 17.75
CA ILE A 43 7.32 -22.42 17.12
C ILE A 43 7.12 -21.93 15.68
N LEU A 44 6.31 -22.63 14.88
CA LEU A 44 6.08 -22.27 13.49
C LEU A 44 5.38 -20.90 13.35
N ALA A 45 4.42 -20.59 14.23
CA ALA A 45 3.69 -19.33 14.21
C ALA A 45 4.61 -18.12 14.39
N THR A 46 5.65 -18.22 15.23
CA THR A 46 6.60 -17.11 15.44
C THR A 46 7.41 -16.80 14.18
N ILE A 47 7.91 -17.82 13.48
CA ILE A 47 8.71 -17.67 12.26
C ILE A 47 7.87 -17.03 11.15
N VAL A 48 6.63 -17.51 10.97
CA VAL A 48 5.70 -16.98 9.96
C VAL A 48 5.34 -15.52 10.23
N SER A 49 5.16 -15.13 11.49
CA SER A 49 4.76 -13.77 11.88
C SER A 49 5.77 -12.70 11.40
N PHE A 50 7.07 -12.99 11.52
CA PHE A 50 8.11 -12.07 11.04
C PHE A 50 8.14 -11.95 9.51
N ALA A 51 7.99 -13.07 8.80
CA ALA A 51 7.95 -13.06 7.33
C ALA A 51 6.75 -12.27 6.79
N LEU A 52 5.58 -12.46 7.42
CA LEU A 52 4.34 -11.80 7.03
C LEU A 52 4.40 -10.27 7.20
N THR A 53 4.99 -9.79 8.30
CA THR A 53 5.12 -8.34 8.56
C THR A 53 5.91 -7.64 7.44
N LYS A 54 7.02 -8.25 7.00
CA LYS A 54 7.81 -7.70 5.87
C LYS A 54 7.05 -7.73 4.55
N ALA A 55 6.29 -8.79 4.30
CA ALA A 55 5.48 -8.91 3.09
C ALA A 55 4.39 -7.82 3.02
N TYR A 56 3.75 -7.51 4.16
CA TYR A 56 2.78 -6.41 4.22
C TYR A 56 3.41 -5.05 3.89
N GLU A 57 4.55 -4.72 4.50
CA GLU A 57 5.23 -3.45 4.23
C GLU A 57 5.63 -3.27 2.75
N LEU A 58 6.07 -4.34 2.09
CA LEU A 58 6.35 -4.34 0.66
C LEU A 58 5.07 -4.24 -0.17
N SER A 59 3.97 -4.84 0.28
CA SER A 59 2.69 -4.72 -0.41
C SER A 59 2.15 -3.30 -0.35
N TYR A 60 2.35 -2.58 0.76
CA TYR A 60 1.90 -1.20 0.92
C TYR A 60 2.64 -0.25 -0.02
N THR A 61 3.96 -0.38 -0.18
CA THR A 61 4.70 0.48 -1.12
C THR A 61 4.32 0.20 -2.58
N ALA A 62 4.08 -1.06 -2.93
CA ALA A 62 3.59 -1.44 -4.25
C ALA A 62 2.18 -0.88 -4.50
N GLN A 63 1.27 -1.03 -3.54
CA GLN A 63 -0.08 -0.48 -3.60
C GLN A 63 -0.05 1.04 -3.73
N ALA A 64 0.73 1.73 -2.89
CA ALA A 64 0.85 3.19 -2.92
C ALA A 64 1.23 3.69 -4.31
N LYS A 65 2.19 3.03 -4.97
CA LYS A 65 2.61 3.39 -6.32
C LYS A 65 1.48 3.26 -7.33
N GLU A 66 0.70 2.19 -7.29
CA GLU A 66 -0.45 2.00 -8.19
C GLU A 66 -1.55 3.03 -7.92
N GLU A 67 -1.89 3.28 -6.66
CA GLU A 67 -2.89 4.28 -6.28
C GLU A 67 -2.47 5.70 -6.66
N PHE A 68 -1.19 6.07 -6.48
CA PHE A 68 -0.67 7.36 -6.96
C PHE A 68 -0.83 7.51 -8.47
N ASN A 69 -0.54 6.46 -9.26
CA ASN A 69 -0.74 6.52 -10.70
C ASN A 69 -2.23 6.66 -11.06
N SER A 70 -3.12 5.98 -10.34
CA SER A 70 -4.57 6.09 -10.51
C SER A 70 -5.06 7.52 -10.27
N VAL A 71 -4.64 8.13 -9.15
CA VAL A 71 -4.97 9.52 -8.81
C VAL A 71 -4.35 10.48 -9.83
N ARG A 72 -3.09 10.29 -10.21
CA ARG A 72 -2.41 11.13 -11.22
C ARG A 72 -3.17 11.14 -12.53
N ASN A 73 -3.59 9.98 -13.04
CA ASN A 73 -4.39 9.90 -14.26
C ASN A 73 -5.72 10.66 -14.12
N SER A 74 -6.33 10.63 -12.93
CA SER A 74 -7.57 11.37 -12.65
C SER A 74 -7.34 12.88 -12.67
N VAL A 75 -6.21 13.34 -12.13
CA VAL A 75 -5.79 14.74 -12.18
C VAL A 75 -5.45 15.17 -13.61
N GLU A 76 -4.80 14.33 -14.41
CA GLU A 76 -4.52 14.61 -15.82
C GLU A 76 -5.82 14.83 -16.61
N MET A 77 -6.84 13.98 -16.41
CA MET A 77 -8.16 14.18 -17.03
C MET A 77 -8.83 15.49 -16.57
N TYR A 78 -8.72 15.85 -15.28
CA TYR A 78 -9.20 17.13 -14.79
C TYR A 78 -8.52 18.29 -15.51
N VAL A 79 -7.20 18.22 -15.68
CA VAL A 79 -6.40 19.27 -16.34
C VAL A 79 -6.77 19.39 -17.81
N ASP A 80 -7.01 18.28 -18.51
CA ASP A 80 -7.44 18.27 -19.91
C ASP A 80 -8.77 19.03 -20.11
N ASP A 81 -9.72 18.89 -19.17
CA ASP A 81 -11.03 19.53 -19.23
C ASP A 81 -11.03 20.99 -18.72
N HIS A 82 -10.22 21.31 -17.71
CA HIS A 82 -10.23 22.61 -17.03
C HIS A 82 -9.08 23.54 -17.42
N GLY A 83 -8.07 23.04 -18.14
CA GLY A 83 -6.90 23.80 -18.58
C GLY A 83 -5.89 24.14 -17.47
N GLY A 84 -6.02 23.54 -16.29
CA GLY A 84 -5.14 23.78 -15.14
C GLY A 84 -5.34 22.78 -14.02
N TYR A 85 -4.39 22.74 -13.09
CA TYR A 85 -4.43 21.84 -11.94
C TYR A 85 -5.52 22.24 -10.93
N PRO A 86 -6.10 21.27 -10.19
CA PRO A 86 -7.07 21.57 -9.14
C PRO A 86 -6.50 22.49 -8.06
N PRO A 87 -7.35 23.30 -7.39
CA PRO A 87 -6.92 24.12 -6.26
C PRO A 87 -6.47 23.25 -5.08
N ASP A 88 -5.69 23.84 -4.18
CA ASP A 88 -5.24 23.18 -2.95
C ASP A 88 -6.40 22.97 -1.97
N THR A 89 -6.45 21.82 -1.31
CA THR A 89 -7.40 21.53 -0.24
C THR A 89 -6.74 20.67 0.82
N ASN A 90 -6.88 21.05 2.08
CA ASN A 90 -6.21 20.37 3.19
C ASN A 90 -6.83 18.99 3.49
N ARG A 91 -6.19 17.92 3.02
CA ARG A 91 -6.57 16.50 3.21
C ARG A 91 -8.00 16.20 2.80
N ASP A 92 -8.43 16.81 1.71
CA ASP A 92 -9.72 16.55 1.09
C ASP A 92 -9.55 16.47 -0.43
N ILE A 93 -10.61 16.09 -1.12
CA ILE A 93 -10.62 16.08 -2.58
C ILE A 93 -10.82 17.53 -3.05
N PRO A 94 -9.98 18.03 -3.97
CA PRO A 94 -10.19 19.34 -4.57
C PRO A 94 -11.54 19.41 -5.30
N PRO A 95 -12.29 20.53 -5.18
CA PRO A 95 -13.55 20.70 -5.87
C PRO A 95 -13.43 20.43 -7.37
N GLY A 96 -14.26 19.53 -7.87
CA GLY A 96 -14.33 19.12 -9.27
C GLY A 96 -13.55 17.84 -9.57
N LEU A 97 -12.52 17.51 -8.79
CA LEU A 97 -11.72 16.29 -8.98
C LEU A 97 -12.52 15.01 -8.68
N GLU A 98 -13.55 15.11 -7.84
CA GLU A 98 -14.42 13.97 -7.47
C GLU A 98 -15.04 13.31 -8.71
N SER A 99 -15.32 14.06 -9.77
CA SER A 99 -15.91 13.50 -11.00
C SER A 99 -14.97 12.57 -11.79
N TYR A 100 -13.66 12.67 -11.54
CA TYR A 100 -12.62 11.89 -12.21
C TYR A 100 -12.15 10.70 -11.38
N LEU A 101 -12.44 10.71 -10.07
CA LEU A 101 -12.19 9.60 -9.17
C LEU A 101 -13.43 8.69 -9.18
N ALA A 102 -13.28 7.37 -9.33
CA ALA A 102 -14.38 6.43 -9.14
C ALA A 102 -14.21 5.79 -7.75
N PRO A 103 -15.12 5.99 -6.77
CA PRO A 103 -16.52 6.42 -6.84
C PRO A 103 -16.80 7.90 -6.43
N GLY A 104 -15.88 8.82 -6.68
CA GLY A 104 -15.92 10.21 -6.21
C GLY A 104 -15.32 10.41 -4.83
N LEU A 105 -14.51 9.44 -4.40
CA LEU A 105 -13.78 9.46 -3.14
C LEU A 105 -12.30 9.24 -3.43
N TRP A 106 -11.44 9.65 -2.50
CA TRP A 106 -10.06 9.18 -2.50
C TRP A 106 -10.04 7.64 -2.45
N PRO A 107 -9.12 6.98 -3.18
CA PRO A 107 -8.90 5.57 -2.96
C PRO A 107 -8.35 5.33 -1.55
N ASP A 108 -8.48 4.10 -1.07
CA ASP A 108 -7.86 3.71 0.20
C ASP A 108 -6.34 3.83 0.08
N ALA A 109 -5.75 4.74 0.86
CA ALA A 109 -4.30 4.88 0.90
C ALA A 109 -3.66 3.60 1.47
N ALA A 110 -2.47 3.28 0.97
CA ALA A 110 -1.87 1.97 1.20
C ALA A 110 -1.64 1.63 2.67
N TRP A 111 -1.31 2.62 3.51
CA TRP A 111 -1.07 2.38 4.92
C TRP A 111 -2.33 2.59 5.78
N PRO A 112 -2.61 1.71 6.77
CA PRO A 112 -3.79 1.82 7.61
C PRO A 112 -3.87 3.16 8.37
N GLY A 113 -4.93 3.93 8.10
CA GLY A 113 -5.17 5.23 8.73
C GLY A 113 -4.43 6.39 8.07
N SER A 114 -3.74 6.14 6.96
CA SER A 114 -3.23 7.21 6.10
C SER A 114 -4.32 7.73 5.15
N VAL A 115 -4.16 8.97 4.69
CA VAL A 115 -5.10 9.64 3.77
C VAL A 115 -4.36 10.33 2.64
N PHE A 116 -4.98 10.37 1.46
CA PHE A 116 -4.49 11.17 0.34
C PHE A 116 -4.72 12.66 0.57
N ASP A 117 -3.86 13.47 -0.05
CA ASP A 117 -3.85 14.92 0.05
C ASP A 117 -3.32 15.48 -1.27
N TRP A 118 -4.13 16.29 -1.95
CA TRP A 118 -3.71 16.97 -3.17
C TRP A 118 -3.04 18.28 -2.80
N GLU A 119 -1.82 18.47 -3.30
CA GLU A 119 -1.04 19.67 -3.01
C GLU A 119 -0.89 20.54 -4.25
N ASN A 120 -1.33 21.79 -4.14
CA ASN A 120 -1.06 22.87 -5.07
C ASN A 120 -0.45 24.04 -4.30
N TRP A 121 0.81 23.87 -3.93
CA TRP A 121 1.53 24.84 -3.11
C TRP A 121 2.29 25.85 -3.95
N THR A 122 2.67 26.95 -3.29
CA THR A 122 3.67 27.88 -3.80
C THR A 122 4.81 27.88 -2.80
N ASP A 123 6.00 27.50 -3.25
CA ASP A 123 7.19 27.44 -2.42
C ASP A 123 7.49 28.82 -1.80
N PRO A 124 7.55 28.96 -0.46
CA PRO A 124 7.91 30.23 0.15
C PRO A 124 9.35 30.66 -0.14
N GLU A 125 10.25 29.74 -0.48
CA GLU A 125 11.67 30.02 -0.73
C GLU A 125 11.95 30.36 -2.20
N THR A 126 11.43 29.55 -3.13
CA THR A 126 11.71 29.69 -4.58
C THR A 126 10.61 30.41 -5.35
N VAL A 127 9.41 30.58 -4.76
CA VAL A 127 8.20 31.10 -5.41
C VAL A 127 7.70 30.20 -6.56
N GLU A 128 8.24 28.98 -6.69
CA GLU A 128 7.80 28.01 -7.70
C GLU A 128 6.50 27.30 -7.27
N LYS A 129 5.70 26.90 -8.25
CA LYS A 129 4.52 26.06 -8.02
C LYS A 129 4.93 24.62 -7.77
N ILE A 130 4.27 23.98 -6.83
CA ILE A 130 4.45 22.56 -6.49
C ILE A 130 3.11 21.87 -6.69
N TYR A 131 3.12 20.84 -7.53
CA TYR A 131 1.99 19.95 -7.76
C TYR A 131 2.41 18.53 -7.39
N GLN A 132 1.79 17.97 -6.36
CA GLN A 132 2.08 16.62 -5.90
C GLN A 132 0.86 16.00 -5.25
N ILE A 133 0.88 14.68 -5.14
CA ILE A 133 -0.08 13.92 -4.36
C ILE A 133 0.67 13.39 -3.14
N SER A 134 0.17 13.65 -1.95
CA SER A 134 0.77 13.20 -0.69
C SER A 134 -0.12 12.14 -0.03
N ILE A 135 0.50 11.21 0.69
CA ILE A 135 -0.13 10.35 1.67
C ILE A 135 0.31 10.83 3.05
N ARG A 136 -0.67 11.24 3.86
CA ARG A 136 -0.51 11.75 5.22
C ARG A 136 -0.81 10.65 6.22
N PHE A 137 0.00 10.53 7.27
CA PHE A 137 -0.08 9.43 8.23
C PHE A 137 -0.70 9.80 9.58
N CYS A 138 -1.07 11.06 9.75
CA CYS A 138 -1.62 11.59 11.00
C CYS A 138 -3.03 12.11 10.74
N PRO A 139 -3.95 12.04 11.72
CA PRO A 139 -5.20 12.78 11.65
C PRO A 139 -4.96 14.30 11.61
N LEU A 140 -5.92 15.05 11.09
CA LEU A 140 -5.83 16.52 11.04
C LEU A 140 -5.82 17.10 12.47
N GLY A 141 -4.77 17.84 12.81
CA GLY A 141 -4.67 18.54 14.09
C GLY A 141 -4.39 17.65 15.31
N ASP A 142 -4.18 16.34 15.12
CA ASP A 142 -3.81 15.41 16.19
C ASP A 142 -2.47 14.71 15.88
N PRO A 143 -1.34 15.26 16.36
CA PRO A 143 -0.03 14.64 16.22
C PRO A 143 0.15 13.32 16.97
N SER A 144 -0.73 12.99 17.93
CA SER A 144 -0.63 11.75 18.70
C SER A 144 -1.20 10.54 17.97
N GLY A 145 -2.07 10.78 16.97
CA GLY A 145 -2.72 9.74 16.17
C GLY A 145 -1.90 9.20 14.99
N CYS A 146 -0.65 9.63 14.82
CA CYS A 146 0.18 9.26 13.68
C CYS A 146 0.49 7.76 13.62
N ARG A 147 0.42 7.17 12.43
CA ARG A 147 0.77 5.77 12.16
C ARG A 147 1.70 5.65 10.97
N PHE A 148 3.00 5.62 11.23
CA PHE A 148 4.03 5.60 10.19
C PHE A 148 4.37 4.19 9.69
N PRO A 149 4.83 4.06 8.43
CA PRO A 149 5.37 2.82 7.88
C PRO A 149 6.53 2.28 8.72
N LYS A 150 6.63 0.95 8.87
CA LYS A 150 7.75 0.32 9.60
C LYS A 150 8.92 0.03 8.66
N GLN A 151 9.42 1.07 7.99
CA GLN A 151 10.50 0.98 7.01
C GLN A 151 11.63 1.95 7.36
N GLY A 152 12.86 1.61 6.98
CA GLY A 152 14.04 2.41 7.31
C GLY A 152 13.94 3.87 6.82
N TRP A 153 13.32 4.10 5.66
CA TRP A 153 13.11 5.45 5.11
C TRP A 153 12.06 6.27 5.86
N ALA A 154 11.28 5.65 6.74
CA ALA A 154 10.23 6.29 7.54
C ALA A 154 10.60 6.42 9.03
N GLU A 155 11.83 6.06 9.42
CA GLU A 155 12.24 6.05 10.84
C GLU A 155 12.13 7.42 11.51
N ASP A 156 12.46 8.49 10.76
CA ASP A 156 12.44 9.87 11.25
C ASP A 156 11.16 10.63 10.86
N PHE A 157 10.09 9.91 10.49
CA PHE A 157 8.83 10.55 10.11
C PHE A 157 8.15 11.22 11.30
N ASP A 158 7.64 12.43 11.08
CA ASP A 158 6.86 13.19 12.04
C ASP A 158 5.52 13.64 11.44
N TYR A 159 4.80 14.53 12.14
CA TYR A 159 3.49 15.03 11.71
C TYR A 159 3.49 15.66 10.30
N TYR A 160 4.62 16.22 9.88
CA TYR A 160 4.78 16.88 8.58
C TYR A 160 5.40 15.94 7.53
N SER A 161 5.77 14.73 7.93
CA SER A 161 6.28 13.72 7.00
C SER A 161 5.17 13.13 6.14
N SER A 162 5.48 12.90 4.87
CA SER A 162 4.58 12.28 3.91
C SER A 162 5.33 11.36 2.96
N VAL A 163 4.58 10.41 2.40
CA VAL A 163 4.97 9.75 1.15
C VAL A 163 4.31 10.55 0.05
N TYR A 164 5.04 10.94 -1.00
CA TYR A 164 4.47 11.77 -2.05
C TYR A 164 4.89 11.33 -3.44
N TYR A 165 4.04 11.67 -4.41
CA TYR A 165 4.28 11.52 -5.84
C TYR A 165 4.38 12.91 -6.47
N CYS A 166 5.55 13.24 -7.01
CA CYS A 166 5.81 14.53 -7.60
C CYS A 166 5.27 14.61 -9.03
N ILE A 167 4.36 15.54 -9.30
CA ILE A 167 3.85 15.77 -10.66
C ILE A 167 4.66 16.88 -11.33
N SER A 168 4.86 18.00 -10.64
CA SER A 168 5.62 19.13 -11.18
C SER A 168 6.13 20.06 -10.07
N GLY A 169 7.29 20.68 -10.30
CA GLY A 169 7.92 21.62 -9.37
C GLY A 169 8.85 20.97 -8.33
N PRO A 170 9.37 21.76 -7.37
CA PRO A 170 10.27 21.30 -6.31
C PRO A 170 9.49 20.64 -5.17
N CYS A 171 8.94 19.46 -5.47
CA CYS A 171 8.15 18.64 -4.55
C CYS A 171 8.90 18.32 -3.25
N ARG A 172 8.15 18.19 -2.16
CA ARG A 172 8.68 18.04 -0.80
C ARG A 172 7.67 17.39 0.13
N SER A 173 8.10 17.05 1.35
CA SER A 173 7.22 16.41 2.33
C SER A 173 6.08 17.31 2.82
N HIS A 174 6.36 18.59 3.06
CA HIS A 174 5.39 19.58 3.53
C HIS A 174 5.86 20.99 3.22
N ILE A 175 4.93 21.92 2.96
CA ILE A 175 5.25 23.30 2.60
C ILE A 175 5.88 24.11 3.75
N ASP A 176 5.35 23.98 4.97
CA ASP A 176 5.88 24.65 6.18
C ASP A 176 7.21 24.07 6.71
N ARG A 177 7.84 23.17 5.97
CA ARG A 177 9.08 22.50 6.37
C ARG A 177 10.17 22.71 5.31
N PRO A 178 11.45 22.69 5.72
CA PRO A 178 12.55 22.82 4.78
C PRO A 178 12.51 21.68 3.75
N ILE A 179 13.10 21.90 2.59
CA ILE A 179 13.07 20.95 1.47
C ILE A 179 13.62 19.55 1.81
N ASN A 180 14.50 19.47 2.79
CA ASN A 180 15.13 18.22 3.26
C ASN A 180 14.39 17.55 4.43
N HIS A 181 13.19 18.02 4.79
CA HIS A 181 12.39 17.39 5.83
C HIS A 181 12.09 15.92 5.50
N PRO A 182 12.10 15.00 6.49
CA PRO A 182 11.86 13.58 6.26
C PRO A 182 10.56 13.33 5.49
N GLY A 183 10.68 12.68 4.35
CA GLY A 183 9.59 12.30 3.47
C GLY A 183 10.11 11.34 2.41
N TYR A 184 9.19 10.67 1.70
CA TYR A 184 9.56 9.67 0.71
C TYR A 184 8.89 9.95 -0.63
N CYS A 185 9.70 10.32 -1.63
CA CYS A 185 9.20 10.51 -2.99
C CYS A 185 9.17 9.19 -3.75
N VAL A 186 7.99 8.79 -4.22
CA VAL A 186 7.78 7.50 -4.91
C VAL A 186 8.37 7.49 -6.33
N ASN A 187 8.46 8.65 -6.99
CA ASN A 187 8.86 8.77 -8.39
C ASN A 187 10.07 9.71 -8.65
N CYS A 188 10.84 10.05 -7.61
CA CYS A 188 12.02 10.93 -7.73
C CYS A 188 13.35 10.17 -7.92
N ASN A 189 13.31 8.87 -8.24
CA ASN A 189 14.50 8.03 -8.47
C ASN A 189 14.86 7.93 -9.94
#